data_AF-A0A7C8EUZ0-F1
#
_entry.id   AF-A0A7C8EUZ0-F1
#
_cell.length_a   1.000
_cell.length_b   1.000
_cell.length_c   1.000
_cell.angle_alpha   90.00
_cell.angle_beta   90.00
_cell.angle_gamma   90.00
#
_symmetry.space_group_name_H-M   'P 1'
#
loop_
_entity.id
_entity.type
_entity.pdbx_description
1 polymer ?
#
loop_
_entity_poly.entity_id
_entity_poly.type
_entity_poly.pdbx_seq_one_letter_code
_entity_poly.pdbx_strand_id
1 'polypeptide(L)' 'METAPYTVRPGDTLLGIAARHGATRDRVMALNGLSDPDHIRVGQVLRVPK' A
#
# COMPACT_ATOMS: atom_id res chain seq x y z
N MET A 1 2.82 -11.09 12.16
CA MET A 1 2.93 -9.82 11.42
C MET A 1 1.57 -9.17 11.43
N GLU A 2 1.43 -8.04 12.11
CA GLU A 2 0.19 -7.28 12.08
C GLU A 2 0.17 -6.40 10.83
N THR A 3 -0.98 -6.35 10.16
CA THR A 3 -1.23 -5.42 9.06
C THR A 3 -2.42 -4.56 9.41
N ALA A 4 -2.37 -3.28 9.06
CA ALA A 4 -3.51 -2.38 9.16
C ALA A 4 -4.14 -2.16 7.77
N PRO A 5 -5.47 -2.00 7.67
CA PRO A 5 -6.09 -1.51 6.45
C PRO A 5 -5.80 -0.01 6.28
N TYR A 6 -5.46 0.40 5.06
CA TYR A 6 -5.23 1.77 4.65
C TYR A 6 -6.05 2.10 3.41
N THR A 7 -6.87 3.14 3.46
CA THR A 7 -7.64 3.61 2.30
C THR A 7 -6.80 4.63 1.53
N VAL A 8 -6.49 4.32 0.28
CA VAL A 8 -5.76 5.19 -0.65
C VAL A 8 -6.50 6.52 -0.83
N ARG A 9 -5.79 7.63 -0.67
CA ARG A 9 -6.31 8.99 -0.81
C ARG A 9 -5.81 9.62 -2.12
N PRO A 10 -6.47 10.67 -2.63
CA PRO A 10 -5.97 11.42 -3.78
C PRO A 10 -4.54 11.91 -3.53
N GLY A 11 -3.63 11.63 -4.47
CA GLY A 11 -2.22 12.00 -4.39
C GLY A 11 -1.32 11.00 -3.67
N ASP A 12 -1.88 9.93 -3.07
CA ASP A 12 -1.05 8.86 -2.53
C ASP A 12 -0.40 8.04 -3.65
N THR A 13 0.81 7.59 -3.39
CA THR A 13 1.53 6.60 -4.19
C THR A 13 1.80 5.37 -3.36
N LEU A 14 1.92 4.20 -3.99
CA LEU A 14 2.20 2.96 -3.27
C LEU A 14 3.53 3.06 -2.50
N LEU A 15 4.53 3.71 -3.10
CA LEU A 15 5.83 3.99 -2.48
C LEU A 15 5.68 4.90 -1.25
N GLY A 16 4.92 6.00 -1.36
CA GLY A 16 4.70 6.93 -0.25
C GLY A 16 3.93 6.29 0.91
N ILE A 17 2.90 5.49 0.61
CA ILE A 17 2.18 4.71 1.61
C ILE A 17 3.15 3.73 2.28
N ALA A 18 3.88 2.93 1.50
CA ALA A 18 4.81 1.96 2.05
C ALA A 18 5.86 2.61 2.97
N ALA A 19 6.47 3.72 2.53
CA ALA A 19 7.46 4.46 3.31
C ALA A 19 6.90 5.00 4.63
N ARG A 20 5.66 5.51 4.65
CA ARG A 20 4.99 5.97 5.89
C ARG A 20 4.76 4.84 6.90
N HIS A 21 4.67 3.61 6.40
CA HIS A 21 4.45 2.40 7.19
C HIS A 21 5.74 1.58 7.40
N GLY A 22 6.91 2.18 7.17
CA GLY A 22 8.21 1.49 7.36
C GLY A 22 8.40 0.27 6.45
N ALA A 23 7.70 0.24 5.33
CA ALA A 23 7.66 -0.89 4.41
C ALA A 23 8.23 -0.51 3.04
N THR A 24 8.63 -1.54 2.28
CA THR A 24 8.94 -1.36 0.87
C THR A 24 7.68 -1.49 0.02
N ARG A 25 7.67 -0.82 -1.12
CA ARG A 25 6.62 -0.93 -2.14
C ARG A 25 6.31 -2.39 -2.47
N ASP A 26 7.35 -3.20 -2.73
CA ASP A 26 7.21 -4.60 -3.10
C ASP A 26 6.60 -5.44 -1.96
N ARG A 27 6.86 -5.07 -0.70
CA ARG A 27 6.23 -5.73 0.45
C ARG A 27 4.72 -5.45 0.50
N VAL A 28 4.31 -4.19 0.28
CA VAL A 28 2.89 -3.82 0.21
C VAL A 28 2.21 -4.49 -0.98
N MET A 29 2.90 -4.60 -2.13
CA MET A 29 2.38 -5.35 -3.29
C MET A 29 2.12 -6.82 -2.94
N ALA A 30 3.12 -7.49 -2.34
CA ALA A 30 2.99 -8.89 -1.95
C ALA A 30 1.85 -9.12 -0.95
N LEU A 31 1.61 -8.17 -0.02
CA LEU A 31 0.52 -8.25 0.96
C LEU A 31 -0.87 -8.10 0.32
N ASN A 32 -0.96 -7.44 -0.83
CA ASN A 32 -2.21 -7.12 -1.52
C ASN A 32 -2.41 -7.88 -2.83
N GLY A 33 -1.45 -8.74 -3.21
CA GLY A 33 -1.47 -9.43 -4.50
C GLY A 33 -1.40 -8.49 -5.71
N LEU A 34 -0.77 -7.33 -5.56
CA LEU A 34 -0.64 -6.35 -6.65
C LEU A 34 0.50 -6.77 -7.58
N SER A 35 0.20 -6.86 -8.87
CA SER A 35 1.21 -7.09 -9.92
C SER A 35 1.81 -5.79 -10.45
N ASP A 36 1.07 -4.68 -10.31
CA ASP A 36 1.46 -3.36 -10.79
C ASP A 36 1.40 -2.35 -9.63
N PRO A 37 2.53 -1.74 -9.23
CA PRO A 37 2.58 -0.74 -8.17
C PRO A 37 1.88 0.58 -8.50
N ASP A 38 1.76 0.92 -9.78
CA ASP A 38 1.15 2.19 -10.23
C ASP A 38 -0.38 2.04 -10.38
N HIS A 39 -0.88 0.81 -10.35
CA HIS A 39 -2.30 0.53 -10.49
C HIS A 39 -3.07 0.52 -9.16
N ILE A 40 -2.81 1.52 -8.31
CA ILE A 40 -3.63 1.79 -7.12
C ILE A 40 -4.64 2.90 -7.39
N ARG A 41 -5.84 2.75 -6.83
CA ARG A 41 -6.95 3.70 -7.05
C ARG A 41 -7.35 4.38 -5.75
N VAL A 42 -7.74 5.65 -5.84
CA VAL A 42 -8.33 6.36 -4.70
C VAL A 42 -9.55 5.58 -4.18
N GLY A 43 -9.65 5.43 -2.86
CA GLY A 43 -10.70 4.65 -2.20
C GLY A 43 -10.40 3.15 -2.10
N GLN A 44 -9.35 2.65 -2.75
CA GLN A 44 -8.90 1.27 -2.60
C GLN A 44 -8.37 1.05 -1.18
N VAL A 45 -8.72 -0.09 -0.59
CA VAL A 45 -8.18 -0.51 0.72
C VAL A 45 -6.98 -1.41 0.49
N LEU A 46 -5.83 -1.00 1.02
CA LEU A 46 -4.58 -1.75 1.00
C LEU A 46 -4.25 -2.26 2.41
N ARG A 47 -3.69 -3.46 2.50
CA ARG A 47 -3.04 -4.00 3.69
C ARG A 47 -1.62 -3.46 3.75
N VAL A 48 -1.32 -2.70 4.79
CA VAL A 48 0.02 -2.15 5.04
C VAL A 48 0.58 -2.73 6.33
N PRO A 49 1.91 -2.92 6.45
CA PRO A 49 2.54 -3.26 7.71
C PRO A 49 2.26 -2.20 8.78
N LYS A 50 2.17 -2.66 10.02
CA LYS A 50 2.05 -1.77 11.18
C LYS A 50 3.43 -1.43 11.73
#